data_AF-A0A2K3JY60-F1
#
_entry.id   AF-A0A2K3JY60-F1
#
_cell.length_a   1.000
_cell.length_b   1.000
_cell.length_c   1.000
_cell.angle_alpha   90.00
_cell.angle_beta   90.00
_cell.angle_gamma   90.00
#
_symmetry.space_group_name_H-M   'P 1'
#
loop_
_entity.id
_entity.type
_entity.pdbx_description
1 polymer ?
#
loop_
_entity_poly.entity_id
_entity_poly.type
_entity_poly.pdbx_seq_one_letter_code
_entity_poly.pdbx_strand_id
1 'polypeptide(L)'
;MQFEQATLSDLLIPCYEKSETIYDVDLVQRLLEHFLVQEQTEGYSPSRQSFSEHKHAGSNLNAKARVARLVDSYLTEVSRDRNLSLTKFQVLAEALPESARVSDDGLYRAIDSYLKLEFLIKHGHFSD
;
A
#
# COMPACT_ATOMS: atom_id res chain seq x y z
N MET A 1 -2.71 -1.20 -15.50
CA MET A 1 -3.81 -1.50 -14.57
C MET A 1 -4.41 -0.22 -14.01
N GLN A 2 -5.69 -0.22 -13.59
CA GLN A 2 -6.37 0.96 -13.00
C GLN A 2 -6.13 1.14 -11.49
N PHE A 3 -5.14 0.45 -10.90
CA PHE A 3 -4.87 0.51 -9.44
C PHE A 3 -4.62 1.95 -8.95
N GLU A 4 -4.00 2.76 -9.79
CA GLU A 4 -3.78 4.19 -9.59
C GLU A 4 -5.08 5.04 -9.53
N GLN A 5 -6.22 4.51 -9.99
CA GLN A 5 -7.54 5.15 -9.98
C GLN A 5 -8.41 4.64 -8.83
N ALA A 6 -7.96 3.60 -8.11
CA ALA A 6 -8.68 3.05 -6.98
C ALA A 6 -8.71 4.02 -5.80
N THR A 7 -9.77 3.92 -5.01
CA THR A 7 -9.95 4.65 -3.77
C THR A 7 -9.69 3.73 -2.59
N LEU A 8 -9.52 4.31 -1.39
CA LEU A 8 -9.34 3.51 -0.17
C LEU A 8 -10.46 2.49 0.00
N SER A 9 -11.71 2.89 -0.23
CA SER A 9 -12.88 2.02 -0.11
C SER A 9 -12.81 0.79 -1.01
N ASP A 10 -12.18 0.90 -2.18
CA ASP A 10 -12.02 -0.23 -3.11
C ASP A 10 -11.01 -1.27 -2.60
N LEU A 11 -10.12 -0.88 -1.69
CA LEU A 11 -9.12 -1.76 -1.06
C LEU A 11 -9.63 -2.38 0.25
N LEU A 12 -10.71 -1.85 0.83
CA LEU A 12 -11.32 -2.35 2.08
C LEU A 12 -12.18 -3.59 1.82
N ILE A 13 -11.58 -4.62 1.25
CA ILE A 13 -12.24 -5.88 0.92
C ILE A 13 -12.29 -6.74 2.19
N PRO A 14 -13.47 -7.07 2.73
CA PRO A 14 -13.57 -7.88 3.94
C PRO A 14 -12.95 -9.26 3.73
N CYS A 15 -12.22 -9.76 4.73
CA CYS A 15 -11.75 -11.14 4.69
C CYS A 15 -12.88 -12.07 5.16
N TYR A 16 -13.30 -13.01 4.30
CA TYR A 16 -14.43 -13.91 4.59
C TYR A 16 -14.01 -15.33 5.01
N GLU A 17 -12.73 -15.68 4.84
CA GLU A 17 -12.18 -16.94 5.33
C GLU A 17 -11.54 -16.74 6.72
N LYS A 18 -11.03 -17.82 7.33
CA LYS A 18 -10.45 -17.93 8.70
C LYS A 18 -9.25 -17.01 8.99
N SER A 19 -9.10 -15.89 8.30
CA SER A 19 -8.19 -14.82 8.69
C SER A 19 -8.75 -14.12 9.91
N GLU A 20 -7.87 -13.83 10.86
CA GLU A 20 -8.23 -12.99 12.00
C GLU A 20 -8.34 -11.51 11.58
N THR A 21 -7.78 -11.12 10.44
CA THR A 21 -7.84 -9.72 9.96
C THR A 21 -9.20 -9.34 9.39
N ILE A 22 -9.59 -8.07 9.59
CA ILE A 22 -10.85 -7.49 9.11
C ILE A 22 -10.85 -7.38 7.58
N TYR A 23 -9.70 -7.07 6.98
CA TYR A 23 -9.54 -6.89 5.54
C TYR A 23 -8.55 -7.91 4.94
N ASP A 24 -8.71 -8.19 3.63
CA ASP A 24 -7.82 -9.07 2.87
C ASP A 24 -6.53 -8.33 2.45
N VAL A 25 -5.58 -8.28 3.37
CA VAL A 25 -4.26 -7.66 3.16
C VAL A 25 -3.44 -8.39 2.09
N ASP A 26 -3.60 -9.72 1.98
CA ASP A 26 -2.83 -10.54 1.05
C ASP A 26 -3.28 -10.30 -0.40
N LEU A 27 -4.56 -9.98 -0.63
CA LEU A 27 -5.07 -9.53 -1.92
C LEU A 27 -4.50 -8.16 -2.32
N VAL A 28 -4.52 -7.19 -1.40
CA VAL A 28 -3.98 -5.84 -1.68
C VAL A 28 -2.48 -5.90 -1.99
N GLN A 29 -1.73 -6.73 -1.25
CA GLN A 29 -0.32 -6.99 -1.54
C GLN A 29 -0.12 -7.52 -2.96
N ARG A 30 -0.86 -8.56 -3.37
CA ARG A 30 -0.76 -9.14 -4.72
C ARG A 30 -1.12 -8.14 -5.83
N LEU A 31 -2.13 -7.30 -5.60
CA LEU A 31 -2.52 -6.26 -6.55
C LEU A 31 -1.40 -5.21 -6.73
N LEU A 32 -0.77 -4.82 -5.63
CA LEU A 32 0.36 -3.89 -5.63
C LEU A 32 1.58 -4.48 -6.34
N GLU A 33 1.95 -5.72 -6.05
CA GLU A 33 3.05 -6.42 -6.74
C GLU A 33 2.81 -6.50 -8.24
N HIS A 34 1.59 -6.88 -8.65
CA HIS A 34 1.23 -6.98 -10.06
C HIS A 34 1.29 -5.60 -10.74
N PHE A 35 0.85 -4.52 -10.07
CA PHE A 35 0.99 -3.15 -10.57
C PHE A 35 2.45 -2.79 -10.81
N LEU A 36 3.34 -3.09 -9.87
CA LEU A 36 4.77 -2.79 -9.98
C LEU A 36 5.47 -3.59 -11.09
N VAL A 37 5.09 -4.85 -11.31
CA VAL A 37 5.61 -5.66 -12.42
C VAL A 37 5.15 -5.11 -13.78
N GLN A 38 3.89 -4.69 -13.88
CA GLN A 38 3.37 -4.09 -15.11
C GLN A 38 4.09 -2.77 -15.44
N GLU A 39 4.27 -1.88 -14.47
CA GLU A 39 4.96 -0.60 -14.66
C GLU A 39 6.42 -0.76 -15.10
N GLN A 40 7.09 -1.83 -14.66
CA GLN A 40 8.45 -2.14 -15.12
C GLN A 40 8.44 -2.62 -16.57
N THR A 41 7.48 -3.47 -16.95
CA THR A 41 7.41 -4.09 -18.29
C THR A 41 7.07 -3.07 -19.38
N GLU A 42 6.18 -2.11 -19.10
CA GLU A 42 5.83 -1.01 -20.03
C GLU A 42 7.03 -0.08 -20.31
N GLY A 43 8.04 -0.05 -19.43
CA GLY A 43 9.27 0.74 -19.61
C GLY A 43 10.28 0.15 -20.61
N TYR A 44 10.16 -1.13 -20.98
CA TYR A 44 11.13 -1.85 -21.83
C TYR A 44 10.62 -2.22 -23.22
N SER A 45 9.41 -1.80 -23.62
CA SER A 45 8.85 -2.18 -24.92
C SER A 45 9.52 -1.40 -26.08
N PRO A 46 10.28 -2.06 -26.99
CA PRO A 46 11.01 -1.37 -28.07
C PRO A 46 10.08 -0.79 -29.16
N SER A 47 8.79 -1.13 -29.14
CA SER A 47 7.84 -0.89 -30.23
C SER A 47 7.03 0.41 -30.08
N ARG A 48 7.25 1.21 -29.03
CA ARG A 48 6.59 2.52 -28.81
C ARG A 48 7.56 3.71 -28.76
N GLN A 49 8.72 3.62 -29.42
CA GLN A 49 9.64 4.75 -29.65
C GLN A 49 9.10 5.78 -30.67
N SER A 50 7.79 6.05 -30.71
CA SER A 50 7.23 7.17 -31.47
C SER A 50 6.74 8.29 -30.53
N PHE A 51 7.62 9.29 -30.37
CA PHE A 51 7.28 10.69 -30.11
C PHE A 51 6.68 11.11 -28.75
N SER A 52 6.91 10.41 -27.63
CA SER A 52 6.37 10.90 -26.33
C SER A 52 7.17 10.49 -25.06
N GLU A 53 8.50 10.48 -25.14
CA GLU A 53 9.37 10.09 -24.01
C GLU A 53 9.21 11.00 -22.76
N HIS A 54 8.80 12.26 -22.93
CA HIS A 54 8.61 13.20 -21.79
C HIS A 54 7.23 13.14 -21.13
N LYS A 55 6.20 12.58 -21.79
CA LYS A 55 4.85 12.51 -21.21
C LYS A 55 4.61 11.23 -20.42
N HIS A 56 5.23 10.12 -20.83
CA HIS A 56 5.03 8.82 -20.19
C HIS A 56 5.82 8.65 -18.88
N ALA A 57 7.05 9.15 -18.79
CA ALA A 57 7.80 9.11 -17.53
C ALA A 57 7.13 9.93 -16.41
N GLY A 58 6.62 11.13 -16.74
CA GLY A 58 5.85 11.95 -15.80
C GLY A 58 4.51 11.32 -15.42
N SER A 59 3.83 10.66 -16.36
CA SER A 59 2.58 9.93 -16.09
C SER A 59 2.80 8.73 -15.16
N ASN A 60 3.88 7.96 -15.34
CA ASN A 60 4.19 6.78 -14.52
C ASN A 60 4.65 7.17 -13.11
N LEU A 61 5.42 8.26 -12.97
CA LEU A 61 5.74 8.82 -11.64
C LEU A 61 4.47 9.29 -10.92
N ASN A 62 3.53 9.90 -11.65
CA ASN A 62 2.23 10.29 -11.08
C ASN A 62 1.36 9.08 -10.71
N ALA A 63 1.42 7.99 -11.48
CA ALA A 63 0.74 6.73 -11.18
C ALA A 63 1.26 6.11 -9.89
N LYS A 64 2.59 5.93 -9.79
CA LYS A 64 3.26 5.39 -8.61
C LYS A 64 3.03 6.25 -7.37
N ALA A 65 3.08 7.56 -7.49
CA ALA A 65 2.80 8.48 -6.38
C ALA A 65 1.33 8.40 -5.90
N ARG A 66 0.38 8.23 -6.81
CA ARG A 66 -1.04 8.00 -6.45
C ARG A 66 -1.23 6.69 -5.73
N VAL A 67 -0.63 5.61 -6.25
CA VAL A 67 -0.65 4.30 -5.60
C VAL A 67 0.02 4.35 -4.23
N ALA A 68 1.14 5.06 -4.08
CA ALA A 68 1.81 5.22 -2.80
C ALA A 68 0.91 5.87 -1.74
N ARG A 69 0.24 6.97 -2.09
CA ARG A 69 -0.72 7.63 -1.18
C ARG A 69 -1.89 6.73 -0.81
N LEU A 70 -2.36 5.93 -1.77
CA LEU A 70 -3.44 4.97 -1.55
C LEU A 70 -3.01 3.86 -0.58
N VAL A 71 -1.82 3.28 -0.79
CA VAL A 71 -1.24 2.25 0.08
C VAL A 71 -0.95 2.80 1.48
N ASP A 72 -0.42 4.02 1.61
CA ASP A 72 -0.19 4.65 2.92
C ASP A 72 -1.51 4.90 3.68
N SER A 73 -2.57 5.28 2.96
CA SER A 73 -3.91 5.43 3.54
C SER A 73 -4.48 4.09 3.97
N TYR A 74 -4.28 3.04 3.16
CA TYR A 74 -4.67 1.68 3.49
C TYR A 74 -3.90 1.14 4.70
N LEU A 75 -2.58 1.31 4.74
CA LEU A 75 -1.71 0.98 5.88
C LEU A 75 -2.19 1.66 7.16
N THR A 76 -2.57 2.95 7.08
CA THR A 76 -3.14 3.66 8.22
C THR A 76 -4.44 2.99 8.72
N GLU A 77 -5.32 2.56 7.81
CA GLU A 77 -6.58 1.94 8.19
C GLU A 77 -6.38 0.53 8.78
N VAL A 78 -5.58 -0.32 8.13
CA VAL A 78 -5.30 -1.69 8.62
C VAL A 78 -4.41 -1.70 9.86
N SER A 79 -3.63 -0.64 10.11
CA SER A 79 -2.83 -0.51 11.34
C SER A 79 -3.64 -0.52 12.63
N ARG A 80 -4.96 -0.30 12.54
CA ARG A 80 -5.90 -0.34 13.66
C ARG A 80 -6.45 -1.74 13.94
N ASP A 81 -6.16 -2.69 13.07
CA ASP A 81 -6.56 -4.08 13.22
C ASP A 81 -5.59 -4.80 14.18
N ARG A 82 -6.14 -5.34 15.27
CA ARG A 82 -5.37 -6.05 16.30
C ARG A 82 -4.78 -7.35 15.81
N ASN A 83 -5.36 -7.90 14.75
CA ASN A 83 -4.97 -9.19 14.19
C ASN A 83 -3.98 -9.02 13.03
N LEU A 84 -3.60 -7.79 12.70
CA LEU A 84 -2.55 -7.51 11.71
C LEU A 84 -1.16 -7.76 12.32
N SER A 85 -0.47 -8.77 11.81
CA SER A 85 0.90 -9.05 12.23
C SER A 85 1.90 -8.01 11.73
N LEU A 86 2.96 -7.78 12.51
CA LEU A 86 4.04 -6.85 12.16
C LEU A 86 4.66 -7.19 10.81
N THR A 87 4.84 -8.49 10.53
CA THR A 87 5.41 -8.95 9.27
C THR A 87 4.55 -8.54 8.08
N LYS A 88 3.21 -8.71 8.14
CA LYS A 88 2.33 -8.28 7.04
C LYS A 88 2.35 -6.77 6.85
N PHE A 89 2.37 -6.01 7.94
CA PHE A 89 2.48 -4.55 7.89
C PHE A 89 3.79 -4.11 7.22
N GLN A 90 4.92 -4.67 7.64
CA GLN A 90 6.25 -4.35 7.08
C GLN A 90 6.34 -4.69 5.59
N VAL A 91 5.91 -5.89 5.19
CA VAL A 91 5.93 -6.32 3.79
C VAL A 91 5.17 -5.34 2.90
N LEU A 92 3.99 -4.88 3.33
CA LEU A 92 3.21 -3.93 2.55
C LEU A 92 3.81 -2.51 2.54
N ALA A 93 4.40 -2.07 3.66
CA ALA A 93 5.12 -0.80 3.76
C ALA A 93 6.35 -0.74 2.83
N GLU A 94 7.06 -1.86 2.70
CA GLU A 94 8.28 -1.98 1.90
C GLU A 94 8.03 -2.37 0.44
N ALA A 95 6.80 -2.77 0.09
CA ALA A 95 6.46 -3.22 -1.27
C ALA A 95 6.65 -2.13 -2.34
N LEU A 96 6.53 -0.85 -1.96
CA LEU A 96 6.70 0.27 -2.88
C LEU A 96 8.17 0.75 -2.93
N PRO A 97 8.70 1.07 -4.13
CA PRO A 97 10.02 1.68 -4.23
C PRO A 97 10.03 3.09 -3.64
N GLU A 98 11.16 3.50 -3.09
CA GLU A 98 11.35 4.83 -2.47
C GLU A 98 10.98 5.97 -3.44
N SER A 99 11.27 5.80 -4.74
CA SER A 99 10.93 6.75 -5.80
C SER A 99 9.42 6.94 -6.04
N ALA A 100 8.56 6.07 -5.51
CA ALA A 100 7.11 6.23 -5.57
C ALA A 100 6.59 7.22 -4.51
N ARG A 101 7.31 7.42 -3.40
CA ARG A 101 6.88 8.32 -2.33
C ARG A 101 7.47 9.72 -2.54
N VAL A 102 6.58 10.70 -2.63
CA VAL A 102 6.96 12.13 -2.66
C VAL A 102 7.09 12.69 -1.23
N SER A 103 6.39 12.08 -0.27
CA SER A 103 6.49 12.34 1.16
C SER A 103 6.19 11.03 1.91
N ASP A 104 6.90 10.81 3.02
CA ASP A 104 6.71 9.66 3.91
C ASP A 104 5.74 9.96 5.05
N ASP A 105 5.12 11.14 5.10
CA ASP A 105 4.18 11.53 6.18
C ASP A 105 3.06 10.52 6.38
N GLY A 106 2.54 9.97 5.27
CA GLY A 106 1.50 8.94 5.28
C GLY A 106 1.97 7.63 5.91
N LEU A 107 3.18 7.19 5.52
CA LEU A 107 3.82 6.00 6.06
C LEU A 107 4.15 6.16 7.56
N TYR A 108 4.74 7.28 7.96
CA TYR A 108 5.01 7.57 9.37
C TYR A 108 3.75 7.57 10.22
N ARG A 109 2.65 8.14 9.70
CA ARG A 109 1.34 8.11 10.38
C ARG A 109 0.80 6.68 10.54
N ALA A 110 0.97 5.83 9.52
CA ALA A 110 0.57 4.43 9.61
C ALA A 110 1.42 3.66 10.64
N ILE A 111 2.73 3.88 10.66
CA ILE A 111 3.65 3.28 11.64
C ILE A 111 3.29 3.72 13.06
N ASP A 112 3.10 5.02 13.29
CA ASP A 112 2.70 5.57 14.58
C ASP A 112 1.36 4.97 15.06
N SER A 113 0.40 4.82 14.15
CA SER A 113 -0.90 4.19 14.45
C SER A 113 -0.75 2.71 14.82
N TYR A 114 0.09 1.96 14.10
CA TYR A 114 0.38 0.55 14.39
C TYR A 114 1.06 0.38 15.75
N LEU A 115 2.10 1.17 16.03
CA LEU A 115 2.83 1.13 17.29
C LEU A 115 1.95 1.52 18.48
N LYS A 116 1.07 2.52 18.31
CA LYS A 116 0.08 2.89 19.33
C LYS A 116 -0.87 1.75 19.63
N LEU A 117 -1.36 1.04 18.61
CA LEU A 117 -2.23 -0.12 18.81
C LEU A 117 -1.51 -1.23 19.59
N GLU A 118 -0.29 -1.59 19.17
CA GLU A 118 0.55 -2.57 19.85
C GLU A 118 0.82 -2.21 21.32
N PHE A 119 1.14 -0.94 21.58
CA PHE A 119 1.33 -0.44 22.94
C PHE A 119 0.04 -0.53 23.76
N LEU A 120 -1.11 -0.13 23.19
CA LEU A 120 -2.41 -0.22 23.85
C LEU A 120 -2.83 -1.66 24.13
N ILE A 121 -2.53 -2.62 23.25
CA ILE A 121 -2.81 -4.05 23.49
C ILE A 121 -1.96 -4.56 24.65
N LYS A 122 -0.66 -4.23 24.67
CA LYS A 122 0.28 -4.69 25.71
C LYS A 122 0.06 -4.04 27.08
N HIS A 123 -0.40 -2.79 27.12
CA HIS A 123 -0.51 -2.01 28.36
C HIS A 123 -1.95 -1.67 28.77
N GLY A 124 -2.95 -1.89 27.91
CA GLY A 124 -4.36 -1.61 28.18
C GLY A 124 -5.06 -2.64 29.08
N HIS A 125 -4.36 -3.68 29.54
CA HIS A 125 -4.87 -4.67 30.49
C HIS A 125 -4.76 -4.25 31.98
N PHE A 126 -4.46 -2.98 32.27
CA PHE A 126 -4.60 -2.42 33.62
C PHE A 126 -5.91 -1.66 33.77
N SER A 127 -7.01 -2.40 33.92
CA SER A 127 -8.20 -1.93 34.64
C SER A 127 -8.91 -3.16 35.21
N ASP A 128 -8.94 -3.20 36.53
CA ASP A 128 -9.76 -4.07 37.40
C ASP A 128 -11.24 -4.15 36.96
#